data_AF-A0A6I7P4P2-F1
#
_entry.id   AF-A0A6I7P4P2-F1
#
_cell.length_a   1.000
_cell.length_b   1.000
_cell.length_c   1.000
_cell.angle_alpha   90.00
_cell.angle_beta   90.00
_cell.angle_gamma   90.00
#
_symmetry.space_group_name_H-M   'P 1'
#
loop_
_entity.id
_entity.type
_entity.pdbx_description
1 polymer ?
#
loop_
_entity_poly.entity_id
_entity_poly.type
_entity_poly.pdbx_seq_one_letter_code
_entity_poly.pdbx_strand_id
1 'polypeptide(L)' 'MRTIVEIPDAYVKRLDELKRQRRVSRSELVREAVERYLDSPAGTVEDLAFGVWAADRAEPVDAVAYQQRLRAEWD' A
#
# COMPACT_ATOMS: atom_id res chain seq x y z
N MET A 1 14.22 2.05 -16.82
CA MET A 1 15.41 1.59 -16.08
C MET A 1 15.64 0.11 -16.36
N ARG A 2 16.89 -0.37 -16.44
CA ARG A 2 17.21 -1.79 -16.61
C ARG A 2 17.86 -2.31 -15.33
N THR A 3 17.39 -3.46 -14.84
CA THR A 3 17.94 -4.13 -13.66
C THR A 3 18.28 -5.58 -14.01
N ILE A 4 19.24 -6.17 -13.31
CA ILE A 4 19.60 -7.58 -13.43
C ILE A 4 19.19 -8.23 -12.12
N VAL A 5 18.37 -9.28 -12.20
CA VAL A 5 17.89 -10.03 -11.04
C VAL A 5 18.10 -11.51 -11.30
N GLU A 6 18.54 -12.23 -10.27
CA GLU A 6 18.64 -13.69 -10.33
C GLU A 6 17.27 -14.30 -10.03
N ILE A 7 16.80 -15.14 -10.93
CA ILE A 7 15.53 -15.85 -10.80
C ILE A 7 15.83 -17.34 -11.02
N PRO A 8 15.47 -18.23 -10.07
CA PRO A 8 15.65 -19.66 -10.25
C PRO A 8 15.03 -20.19 -11.56
N ASP A 9 15.74 -21.09 -12.24
CA ASP A 9 15.35 -21.65 -13.54
C ASP A 9 13.94 -22.24 -13.55
N ALA A 10 13.51 -22.84 -12.44
CA ALA A 10 12.17 -23.39 -12.29
C ALA A 10 11.07 -22.32 -12.48
N TYR A 11 11.31 -21.11 -11.98
CA TYR A 11 10.38 -19.99 -12.14
C TYR A 11 10.46 -19.38 -13.54
N VAL A 12 11.65 -19.34 -14.16
CA VAL A 12 11.80 -18.89 -15.55
C VAL A 12 10.99 -19.78 -16.50
N LYS A 13 11.03 -21.11 -16.31
CA LYS A 13 10.22 -22.06 -17.10
C LYS A 13 8.72 -21.80 -16.96
N ARG A 14 8.23 -21.58 -15.74
CA ARG A 14 6.83 -21.22 -15.47
C ARG A 14 6.44 -19.90 -16.12
N LEU A 15 7.30 -18.88 -16.06
CA LEU A 15 7.05 -17.60 -16.72
C LEU A 15 6.95 -17.75 -18.24
N ASP A 16 7.77 -18.62 -18.85
CA ASP A 16 7.70 -18.89 -20.29
C ASP A 16 6.43 -19.65 -20.69
N GLU A 17 5.91 -20.54 -19.85
CA GLU A 17 4.60 -21.17 -20.04
C GLU A 17 3.48 -20.12 -19.98
N LEU A 18 3.49 -19.28 -18.94
CA LEU A 18 2.48 -18.24 -18.74
C LEU A 18 2.49 -17.20 -19.87
N LYS A 19 3.68 -16.84 -20.35
CA LYS A 19 3.89 -15.96 -21.51
C LYS A 19 3.17 -16.50 -22.74
N ARG A 20 3.28 -17.81 -23.02
CA ARG A 20 2.61 -18.45 -24.17
C ARG A 20 1.09 -18.46 -24.01
N GLN A 21 0.60 -18.76 -22.81
CA GLN A 21 -0.83 -18.80 -22.51
C GLN A 21 -1.48 -17.43 -22.65
N ARG A 22 -0.83 -16.37 -22.12
CA ARG A 22 -1.35 -15.00 -22.12
C ARG A 22 -0.99 -14.18 -23.36
N ARG A 23 -0.09 -14.67 -24.22
CA ARG A 23 0.44 -13.99 -25.42
C ARG A 23 1.07 -12.62 -25.12
N VAL A 24 1.72 -12.48 -23.96
CA VAL A 24 2.42 -11.27 -23.52
C VAL A 24 3.94 -11.46 -23.57
N SER A 25 4.71 -10.42 -23.26
CA SER A 25 6.16 -10.55 -23.11
C SER A 25 6.56 -11.02 -21.71
N ARG A 26 7.76 -11.59 -21.56
CA ARG A 26 8.26 -12.00 -20.23
C ARG A 26 8.46 -10.80 -19.30
N SER A 27 8.96 -9.68 -19.84
CA SER A 27 9.17 -8.44 -19.10
C SER A 27 7.86 -7.81 -18.63
N GLU A 28 6.77 -7.99 -19.38
CA GLU A 28 5.44 -7.55 -18.97
C GLU A 28 4.90 -8.34 -17.78
N LEU A 29 5.04 -9.67 -17.78
CA LEU A 29 4.70 -10.49 -16.62
C LEU A 29 5.48 -10.09 -15.36
N VAL A 30 6.77 -9.77 -15.52
CA VAL A 30 7.60 -9.30 -14.39
C VAL A 30 7.12 -7.94 -13.89
N ARG A 31 6.78 -7.01 -14.80
CA ARG A 31 6.24 -5.70 -14.41
C ARG A 31 4.91 -5.82 -13.67
N GLU A 32 3.99 -6.63 -14.20
CA GLU A 32 2.70 -6.93 -13.57
C GLU A 32 2.89 -7.55 -12.18
N ALA A 33 3.87 -8.44 -12.00
CA ALA A 33 4.19 -9.01 -10.69
C ALA A 33 4.72 -7.97 -9.71
N VAL A 34 5.57 -7.03 -10.17
CA VAL A 34 6.09 -5.93 -9.35
C VAL A 34 4.96 -4.97 -8.96
N GLU A 35 4.11 -4.55 -9.91
CA GLU A 35 2.94 -3.70 -9.65
C GLU A 35 2.04 -4.34 -8.58
N ARG A 36 1.65 -5.61 -8.77
CA ARG A 36 0.83 -6.34 -7.78
C ARG A 36 1.48 -6.49 -6.42
N TYR A 37 2.81 -6.60 -6.37
CA TYR A 37 3.54 -6.70 -5.11
C TYR A 37 3.55 -5.36 -4.37
N LEU A 38 3.69 -4.25 -5.10
CA LEU A 38 3.63 -2.89 -4.56
C LEU A 38 2.22 -2.47 -4.16
N ASP A 39 1.21 -2.90 -4.91
CA ASP A 39 -0.22 -2.69 -4.61
C ASP A 39 -0.73 -3.62 -3.51
N SER A 40 0.04 -4.65 -3.15
CA SER A 40 -0.32 -5.52 -2.04
C SER A 40 -0.21 -4.72 -0.74
N PRO A 41 -1.24 -4.75 0.14
CA PRO A 41 -1.25 -3.98 1.40
C PRO A 41 -0.21 -4.43 2.44
N ALA A 42 0.82 -5.18 2.03
CA ALA A 42 1.90 -5.67 2.87
C ALA A 42 2.82 -4.56 3.42
N GLY A 43 2.60 -3.28 3.09
CA GLY A 43 3.47 -2.20 3.59
C GLY A 43 2.92 -0.78 3.52
N THR A 44 1.64 -0.56 3.18
CA THR A 44 1.10 0.81 3.07
C THR A 44 0.66 1.31 4.44
N VAL A 45 1.64 1.68 5.27
CA VAL A 45 1.41 2.55 6.45
C VAL A 45 0.77 3.88 6.02
N GLU A 46 0.87 4.25 4.74
CA GLU A 46 0.24 5.45 4.18
C GLU A 46 -1.30 5.40 4.21
N ASP A 47 -1.93 4.21 4.12
CA ASP A 47 -3.39 4.07 4.29
C ASP A 47 -3.82 4.15 5.76
N LEU A 48 -2.91 3.87 6.70
CA LEU A 48 -3.13 4.14 8.13
C LEU A 48 -2.85 5.60 8.48
N ALA A 49 -2.02 6.32 7.73
CA ALA A 49 -1.64 7.69 8.08
C ALA A 49 -2.83 8.67 8.07
N PHE A 50 -3.86 8.41 7.26
CA PHE A 50 -5.10 9.18 7.28
C PHE A 50 -6.07 8.64 8.34
N GLY A 51 -6.14 9.33 9.50
CA GLY A 51 -7.18 9.07 10.50
C GLY A 51 -6.79 8.16 11.66
N VAL A 52 -5.52 7.75 11.80
CA VAL A 52 -5.03 7.05 13.03
C VAL A 52 -5.33 7.83 14.30
N TRP A 53 -5.31 9.17 14.25
CA TRP A 53 -5.68 10.02 15.39
C TRP A 53 -7.19 9.98 15.73
N ALA A 54 -8.04 9.56 14.79
CA ALA A 54 -9.49 9.42 14.97
C ALA A 54 -9.88 8.00 15.45
N ALA A 55 -9.09 6.99 15.10
CA ALA A 55 -9.38 5.59 15.44
C ALA A 55 -9.17 5.27 16.93
N ASP A 56 -8.23 5.94 17.59
CA ASP A 56 -7.84 5.64 18.98
C ASP A 56 -8.60 6.48 20.03
N ARG A 57 -9.54 7.34 19.59
CA ARG A 57 -10.44 8.08 20.47
C ARG A 57 -11.84 7.50 20.38
N ALA A 58 -12.36 7.03 21.51
CA ALA A 58 -13.72 6.50 21.62
C ALA A 58 -14.81 7.48 21.19
N GLU A 59 -14.52 8.78 21.10
CA GLU A 59 -15.44 9.79 20.55
C GLU A 59 -14.65 10.90 19.81
N PRO A 60 -15.07 11.30 18.59
CA PRO A 60 -14.53 12.48 17.93
C PRO A 60 -14.97 13.72 18.70
N VAL A 61 -14.06 14.30 19.48
CA VAL A 61 -14.32 15.57 20.18
C VAL A 61 -14.27 16.71 19.17
N ASP A 62 -15.36 17.48 19.07
CA ASP A 62 -15.39 18.73 18.30
C ASP A 62 -14.32 19.69 18.86
N ALA A 63 -13.35 20.04 18.01
CA ALA A 63 -12.21 20.86 18.38
C ALA A 63 -12.63 22.28 18.83
N VAL A 64 -13.70 22.82 18.26
CA VAL A 64 -14.22 24.15 18.61
C VAL A 64 -14.89 24.10 19.98
N ALA A 65 -15.71 23.08 20.22
CA ALA A 65 -16.36 22.89 21.53
C ALA A 65 -15.32 22.67 22.64
N TYR A 66 -14.26 21.91 22.35
CA TYR A 66 -13.15 21.69 23.29
C TYR A 66 -12.40 22.99 23.63
N GLN A 67 -12.11 23.81 22.62
CA GLN A 67 -11.48 25.13 22.81
C GLN A 67 -12.34 26.08 23.63
N GLN A 68 -13.66 26.09 23.39
CA GLN A 68 -14.59 26.93 24.16
C GLN A 68 -14.64 26.50 25.63
N ARG A 69 -14.69 25.19 25.90
CA ARG A 69 -14.65 24.65 27.27
C ARG A 69 -13.40 25.09 28.02
N LEU A 70 -12.22 24.95 27.41
CA LEU A 70 -10.95 25.36 28.01
C LEU A 70 -10.89 26.87 28.32
N ARG A 71 -11.47 27.72 27.47
CA ARG A 71 -11.49 29.16 27.71
C ARG A 71 -12.43 29.53 28.86
N ALA A 72 -13.58 28.87 28.95
CA ALA A 72 -14.52 29.07 30.03
C ALA A 72 -13.99 28.64 31.41
N GLU A 73 -12.90 27.86 31.47
CA GLU A 73 -12.24 27.51 32.74
C GLU A 73 -11.44 28.67 33.36
N TRP A 74 -11.18 29.75 32.59
CA TRP A 74 -10.39 30.91 33.04
C TRP A 74 -11.21 32.20 33.18
N ASP A 75 -12.51 32.15 32.93
CA ASP A 75 -13.49 33.19 33.28
C ASP A 75 -14.06 32.93 34.70
#